data_AF-A0A941B0D4-F1
#
_entry.id   AF-A0A941B0D4-F1
#
_cell.length_a   1.000
_cell.length_b   1.000
_cell.length_c   1.000
_cell.angle_alpha   90.00
_cell.angle_beta   90.00
_cell.angle_gamma   90.00
#
_symmetry.space_group_name_H-M   'P 1'
#
loop_
_entity.id
_entity.type
_entity.pdbx_description
1 polymer ?
#
loop_
_entity_poly.entity_id
_entity_poly.type
_entity_poly.pdbx_seq_one_letter_code
_entity_poly.pdbx_strand_id
1 'polypeptide(L)'
;MSTTRTLARAACATLALGAAASLGTATASAAPATTTATCAYPYVCIQRISDGAIIGRFQDVTSGWQALPSQPSNVNIINTRHDDVAYIRYANGSQACVTPNSTFTITGYVLTGIRISSSATCG
;
A
#
# COMPACT_ATOMS: atom_id res chain seq x y z
N MET A 1 -22.52 76.68 1.51
CA MET A 1 -21.73 77.52 2.43
C MET A 1 -20.77 76.57 3.16
N SER A 2 -19.59 76.27 2.59
CA SER A 2 -18.34 77.08 2.72
C SER A 2 -17.85 77.03 4.18
N THR A 3 -16.67 76.54 4.60
CA THR A 3 -15.34 76.45 3.97
C THR A 3 -14.38 75.61 4.86
N THR A 4 -13.64 74.69 4.24
CA THR A 4 -12.20 74.36 4.33
C THR A 4 -11.34 74.66 5.57
N ARG A 5 -10.40 73.73 5.89
CA ARG A 5 -8.94 73.91 6.19
C ARG A 5 -8.34 72.49 6.40
N THR A 6 -7.52 71.89 5.54
CA THR A 6 -6.18 72.21 4.98
C THR A 6 -5.00 71.94 5.95
N LEU A 7 -4.25 70.88 5.62
CA LEU A 7 -2.79 70.61 5.75
C LEU A 7 -2.13 70.54 7.16
N ALA A 8 -1.32 69.51 7.43
CA ALA A 8 0.11 69.50 7.07
C ALA A 8 0.86 68.25 7.58
N ARG A 9 1.91 67.89 6.83
CA ARG A 9 2.92 66.84 7.01
C ARG A 9 3.71 66.97 8.32
N ALA A 10 4.17 65.84 8.86
CA ALA A 10 5.52 65.75 9.43
C ALA A 10 6.02 64.30 9.40
N ALA A 11 7.08 64.08 8.63
CA ALA A 11 7.88 62.87 8.65
C ALA A 11 8.80 62.88 9.89
N CYS A 12 9.01 61.72 10.50
CA CYS A 12 10.23 61.43 11.26
C CYS A 12 10.60 59.97 11.04
N ALA A 13 11.60 59.79 10.17
CA ALA A 13 12.34 58.55 10.03
C ALA A 13 13.06 58.27 11.35
N THR A 14 12.84 57.10 11.93
CA THR A 14 13.77 56.51 12.90
C THR A 14 14.30 55.23 12.31
N LEU A 15 15.59 55.29 11.97
CA LEU A 15 16.43 54.15 11.64
C LEU A 15 16.55 53.26 12.88
N ALA A 16 16.09 52.02 12.79
CA ALA A 16 16.52 50.96 13.68
C ALA A 16 17.20 49.88 12.82
N LEU A 17 18.53 49.89 12.87
CA LEU A 17 19.39 48.80 12.42
C LEU A 17 19.33 47.64 13.41
N GLY A 18 19.30 46.40 12.88
CA GLY A 18 19.61 45.17 13.61
C GLY A 18 18.36 44.36 14.00
N ALA A 19 18.20 43.07 13.70
CA ALA A 19 19.16 42.05 13.27
C ALA A 19 18.49 41.12 12.25
N ALA A 20 19.15 40.88 11.12
CA ALA A 20 18.76 39.83 10.18
C ALA A 20 19.30 38.49 10.71
N ALA A 21 18.51 37.78 11.50
CA ALA A 21 18.63 36.34 11.64
C ALA A 21 17.59 35.71 10.71
N SER A 22 17.93 35.60 9.43
CA SER A 22 17.19 34.75 8.50
C SER A 22 17.39 33.30 8.92
N LEU A 23 16.50 32.83 9.81
CA LEU A 23 16.25 31.41 9.99
C LEU A 23 15.75 30.90 8.64
N GLY A 24 16.67 30.32 7.86
CA GLY A 24 16.31 29.60 6.65
C GLY A 24 15.34 28.50 7.03
N THR A 25 14.07 28.68 6.70
CA THR A 25 13.09 27.60 6.70
C THR A 25 13.51 26.65 5.60
N ALA A 26 14.33 25.66 5.94
CA ALA A 26 14.53 24.50 5.09
C ALA A 26 13.14 23.90 4.82
N THR A 27 12.65 24.05 3.59
CA THR A 27 11.50 23.28 3.12
C THR A 27 11.96 21.83 3.09
N ALA A 28 11.72 21.11 4.18
CA ALA A 28 11.85 19.67 4.21
C ALA A 28 10.86 19.12 3.18
N SER A 29 11.36 18.74 2.01
CA SER A 29 10.59 17.95 1.05
C SER A 29 10.26 16.63 1.73
N ALA A 30 9.04 16.49 2.23
CA ALA A 30 8.54 15.19 2.65
C ALA A 30 8.53 14.28 1.42
N ALA A 31 9.46 13.33 1.36
CA ALA A 31 9.38 12.27 0.39
C ALA A 31 8.04 11.54 0.58
N PRO A 32 7.30 11.21 -0.50
CA PRO A 32 6.06 10.46 -0.36
C PRO A 32 6.37 9.17 0.41
N ALA A 33 5.69 8.97 1.53
CA ALA A 33 5.75 7.70 2.24
C ALA A 33 5.07 6.66 1.35
N THR A 34 5.86 5.80 0.71
CA THR A 34 5.34 4.64 -0.01
C THR A 34 4.81 3.67 1.04
N THR A 35 3.50 3.74 1.34
CA THR A 35 2.85 2.70 2.13
C THR A 35 2.89 1.41 1.32
N THR A 36 3.84 0.53 1.62
CA THR A 36 3.85 -0.84 1.11
C THR A 36 2.54 -1.48 1.57
N ALA A 37 1.63 -1.76 0.64
CA ALA A 37 0.36 -2.40 0.94
C ALA A 37 0.63 -3.72 1.66
N THR A 38 0.18 -3.83 2.90
CA THR A 38 0.38 -5.02 3.74
C THR A 38 -0.81 -5.97 3.57
N CYS A 39 -0.56 -7.29 3.57
CA CYS A 39 -1.64 -8.26 3.60
C CYS A 39 -2.21 -8.34 5.03
N ALA A 40 -3.43 -7.82 5.22
CA ALA A 40 -4.09 -7.82 6.52
C ALA A 40 -4.84 -9.14 6.76
N TYR A 41 -5.01 -9.53 8.02
CA TYR A 41 -5.95 -10.58 8.39
C TYR A 41 -7.39 -10.16 8.07
N PRO A 42 -8.28 -11.07 7.59
CA PRO A 42 -8.08 -12.50 7.30
C PRO A 42 -7.86 -12.79 5.80
N TYR A 43 -7.06 -11.99 5.08
CA TYR A 43 -6.89 -12.16 3.64
C TYR A 43 -5.81 -13.18 3.28
N VAL A 44 -6.02 -13.84 2.15
CA VAL A 44 -4.96 -14.47 1.35
C VAL A 44 -4.62 -13.51 0.22
N CYS A 45 -3.38 -13.03 0.19
CA CYS A 45 -2.94 -12.04 -0.79
C CYS A 45 -1.97 -12.63 -1.82
N ILE A 46 -2.06 -12.13 -3.04
CA ILE A 46 -1.07 -12.34 -4.09
C ILE A 46 -0.22 -11.09 -4.16
N GLN A 47 1.07 -11.23 -3.86
CA GLN A 47 2.05 -10.15 -3.91
C GLN A 47 3.02 -10.39 -5.06
N ARG A 48 3.26 -9.38 -5.89
CA ARG A 48 4.29 -9.45 -6.93
C ARG A 48 5.68 -9.35 -6.28
N ILE A 49 6.58 -10.25 -6.66
CA ILE A 49 7.94 -10.29 -6.08
C ILE A 49 8.77 -9.06 -6.51
N SER A 50 8.57 -8.53 -7.71
CA SER A 50 9.41 -7.46 -8.27
C SER A 50 9.31 -6.11 -7.54
N ASP A 51 8.13 -5.76 -7.03
CA ASP A 51 7.84 -4.45 -6.42
C ASP A 51 7.12 -4.56 -5.07
N GLY A 52 6.80 -5.77 -4.61
CA GLY A 52 6.06 -6.00 -3.37
C GLY A 52 4.59 -5.60 -3.43
N ALA A 53 4.04 -5.28 -4.60
CA ALA A 53 2.66 -4.83 -4.75
C ALA A 53 1.67 -5.98 -4.53
N ILE A 54 0.62 -5.73 -3.74
CA ILE A 54 -0.51 -6.65 -3.61
C ILE A 54 -1.39 -6.50 -4.85
N ILE A 55 -1.46 -7.56 -5.67
CA ILE A 55 -2.20 -7.61 -6.94
C ILE A 55 -3.47 -8.45 -6.86
N GLY A 56 -3.72 -9.11 -5.72
CA GLY A 56 -4.93 -9.89 -5.48
C GLY A 56 -5.15 -10.10 -3.98
N ARG A 57 -6.41 -10.11 -3.55
CA ARG A 57 -6.84 -10.33 -2.17
C ARG A 57 -8.09 -11.19 -2.17
N PHE A 58 -8.09 -12.24 -1.36
CA PHE A 58 -9.16 -13.22 -1.28
C PHE A 58 -9.48 -13.46 0.19
N GLN A 59 -10.76 -13.55 0.55
CA GLN A 59 -11.21 -13.73 1.92
C GLN A 59 -12.19 -14.89 2.05
N ASP A 60 -13.02 -15.09 1.02
CA ASP A 60 -14.12 -16.04 1.10
C ASP A 60 -13.64 -17.49 0.98
N VAL A 61 -14.10 -18.31 1.91
CA VAL A 61 -14.00 -19.78 1.83
C VAL A 61 -14.93 -20.25 0.72
N THR A 62 -14.40 -20.99 -0.24
CA THR A 62 -15.17 -21.44 -1.41
C THR A 62 -15.01 -22.93 -1.65
N SER A 63 -16.08 -23.59 -2.09
CA SER A 63 -16.03 -25.01 -2.50
C SER A 63 -15.25 -25.19 -3.82
N GLY A 64 -15.29 -24.18 -4.69
CA GLY A 64 -14.64 -24.15 -6.00
C GLY A 64 -13.46 -23.17 -6.12
N TRP A 65 -12.81 -23.20 -7.28
CA TRP A 65 -11.72 -22.29 -7.64
C TRP A 65 -12.24 -20.92 -8.04
N GLN A 66 -11.68 -19.87 -7.45
CA GLN A 66 -11.84 -18.49 -7.88
C GLN A 66 -10.80 -18.22 -8.98
N ALA A 67 -11.25 -17.82 -10.17
CA ALA A 67 -10.37 -17.61 -11.31
C ALA A 67 -9.48 -16.37 -11.12
N LEU A 68 -8.27 -16.42 -11.66
CA LEU A 68 -7.33 -15.29 -11.68
C LEU A 68 -7.17 -14.79 -13.13
N PRO A 69 -7.94 -13.79 -13.58
CA PRO A 69 -7.93 -13.36 -14.98
C PRO A 69 -6.58 -12.82 -15.44
N SER A 70 -5.83 -12.17 -14.55
CA SER A 70 -4.49 -11.64 -14.83
C SER A 70 -3.42 -12.71 -14.92
N GLN A 71 -3.74 -13.96 -14.57
CA GLN A 71 -2.85 -15.12 -14.59
C GLN A 71 -1.41 -14.80 -14.14
N PRO A 72 -1.22 -14.33 -12.89
CA PRO A 72 0.06 -13.81 -12.46
C PRO A 72 1.11 -14.93 -12.35
N SER A 73 2.38 -14.54 -12.44
CA SER A 73 3.56 -15.38 -12.20
C SER A 73 4.58 -14.59 -11.37
N ASN A 74 5.55 -15.28 -10.76
CA ASN A 74 6.58 -14.66 -9.92
C ASN A 74 5.96 -13.84 -8.77
N VAL A 75 5.20 -14.56 -7.93
CA VAL A 75 4.40 -13.98 -6.84
C VAL A 75 4.65 -14.71 -5.52
N ASN A 76 4.43 -14.00 -4.42
CA ASN A 76 4.23 -14.59 -3.11
C ASN A 76 2.74 -14.73 -2.83
N ILE A 77 2.35 -15.86 -2.25
CA ILE A 77 1.02 -16.10 -1.71
C ILE A 77 1.13 -15.99 -0.20
N ILE A 78 0.48 -14.98 0.37
CA ILE A 78 0.55 -14.68 1.79
C ILE A 78 -0.79 -15.10 2.40
N ASN A 79 -0.79 -16.19 3.15
CA ASN A 79 -1.96 -16.64 3.89
C ASN A 79 -1.87 -16.14 5.33
N THR A 80 -2.62 -15.08 5.64
CA THR A 80 -2.67 -14.53 7.00
C THR A 80 -3.66 -15.26 7.90
N ARG A 81 -4.51 -16.14 7.36
CA ARG A 81 -5.53 -16.86 8.13
C ARG A 81 -4.88 -17.85 9.09
N HIS A 82 -5.59 -18.19 10.16
CA HIS A 82 -5.05 -19.01 11.26
C HIS A 82 -5.46 -20.48 11.19
N ASP A 83 -6.62 -20.75 10.59
CA ASP A 83 -7.31 -22.03 10.60
C ASP A 83 -7.79 -22.47 9.19
N ASP A 84 -7.43 -21.70 8.16
CA ASP A 84 -7.78 -21.98 6.78
C ASP A 84 -6.54 -22.06 5.89
N VAL A 85 -6.49 -23.10 5.06
CA VAL A 85 -5.49 -23.24 3.99
C VAL A 85 -5.95 -22.53 2.72
N ALA A 86 -4.97 -22.08 1.93
CA ALA A 86 -5.20 -21.61 0.57
C ALA A 86 -4.59 -22.61 -0.43
N TYR A 87 -5.41 -23.11 -1.33
CA TYR A 87 -4.95 -23.87 -2.48
C TYR A 87 -4.74 -22.93 -3.67
N ILE A 88 -3.69 -23.20 -4.43
CA ILE A 88 -3.31 -22.48 -5.64
C ILE A 88 -3.34 -23.45 -6.81
N ARG A 89 -4.04 -23.08 -7.89
CA ARG A 89 -4.07 -23.86 -9.12
C ARG A 89 -3.14 -23.23 -10.14
N TYR A 90 -2.26 -24.03 -10.70
CA TYR A 90 -1.36 -23.63 -11.78
C TYR A 90 -1.99 -23.84 -13.16
N ALA A 91 -1.42 -23.21 -14.18
CA ALA A 91 -1.86 -23.38 -15.56
C ALA A 91 -1.69 -24.81 -16.10
N ASN A 92 -0.73 -25.57 -15.57
CA ASN A 92 -0.52 -26.98 -15.91
C ASN A 92 -1.50 -27.94 -15.19
N GLY A 93 -2.47 -27.42 -14.43
CA GLY A 93 -3.46 -28.21 -13.69
C GLY A 93 -3.01 -28.75 -12.34
N SER A 94 -1.71 -28.67 -12.01
CA SER A 94 -1.23 -29.02 -10.68
C SER A 94 -1.65 -27.98 -9.63
N GLN A 95 -1.56 -28.35 -8.35
CA GLN A 95 -1.94 -27.50 -7.24
C GLN A 95 -0.87 -27.44 -6.16
N ALA A 96 -0.81 -26.32 -5.45
CA ALA A 96 -0.06 -26.18 -4.21
C ALA A 96 -1.00 -25.81 -3.07
N CYS A 97 -0.60 -26.16 -1.85
CA CYS A 97 -1.31 -25.78 -0.63
C CYS A 97 -0.42 -24.85 0.20
N VAL A 98 -1.01 -23.78 0.70
CA VAL A 98 -0.37 -22.76 1.53
C VAL A 98 -1.01 -22.84 2.92
N THR A 99 -0.20 -23.25 3.90
CA THR A 99 -0.65 -23.41 5.28
C THR A 99 -1.07 -22.08 5.91
N PRO A 100 -1.86 -22.10 6.99
CA PRO A 100 -2.17 -20.89 7.73
C PRO A 100 -0.90 -20.16 8.19
N ASN A 101 -0.98 -18.84 8.33
CA ASN A 101 0.12 -17.96 8.79
C ASN A 101 1.44 -18.13 8.02
N SER A 102 1.39 -18.40 6.72
CA SER A 102 2.58 -18.67 5.93
C SER A 102 2.62 -17.88 4.63
N THR A 103 3.82 -17.73 4.10
CA THR A 103 4.06 -17.17 2.77
C THR A 103 4.67 -18.25 1.89
N PHE A 104 4.11 -18.45 0.71
CA PHE A 104 4.59 -19.41 -0.28
C PHE A 104 5.01 -18.68 -1.56
N THR A 105 6.26 -18.85 -1.97
CA THR A 105 6.81 -18.19 -3.16
C THR A 105 6.62 -19.07 -4.40
N ILE A 106 6.10 -18.48 -5.46
CA ILE A 106 5.87 -19.14 -6.74
C ILE A 106 6.71 -18.46 -7.82
N THR A 107 7.66 -19.22 -8.37
CA THR A 107 8.53 -18.81 -9.48
C THR A 107 8.46 -19.82 -10.61
N GLY A 108 8.41 -19.36 -11.86
CA GLY A 108 8.37 -20.25 -13.03
C GLY A 108 7.02 -20.95 -13.28
N TYR A 109 5.98 -20.62 -12.50
CA TYR A 109 4.61 -21.10 -12.72
C TYR A 109 3.64 -19.93 -12.88
N VAL A 110 2.59 -20.16 -13.65
CA VAL A 110 1.47 -19.24 -13.86
C VAL A 110 0.29 -19.73 -13.03
N LEU A 111 -0.30 -18.83 -12.24
CA LEU A 111 -1.48 -19.13 -11.43
C LEU A 111 -2.75 -18.92 -12.26
N THR A 112 -3.72 -19.82 -12.12
CA THR A 112 -5.03 -19.71 -12.78
C THR A 112 -6.19 -19.65 -11.79
N GLY A 113 -5.96 -20.01 -10.53
CA GLY A 113 -7.01 -19.97 -9.53
C GLY A 113 -6.49 -20.05 -8.11
N ILE A 114 -7.35 -19.62 -7.19
CA ILE A 114 -7.16 -19.75 -5.75
C ILE A 114 -8.44 -20.32 -5.13
N ARG A 115 -8.30 -21.14 -4.09
CA ARG A 115 -9.42 -21.64 -3.30
C ARG A 115 -9.04 -21.63 -1.84
N ILE A 116 -9.82 -20.94 -1.02
CA ILE A 116 -9.66 -20.96 0.43
C ILE A 116 -10.56 -22.05 1.00
N SER A 117 -9.99 -22.91 1.84
CA SER A 117 -10.69 -24.04 2.46
C SER A 117 -10.60 -23.93 3.98
N SER A 118 -11.68 -24.27 4.68
CA SER A 118 -11.77 -24.26 6.15
C SER A 118 -11.00 -25.38 6.85
N SER A 119 -9.98 -25.95 6.18
CA SER A 119 -9.08 -26.92 6.78
C SER A 119 -7.88 -26.20 7.37
N ALA A 120 -7.48 -26.58 8.58
CA ALA A 120 -6.29 -26.03 9.24
C ALA A 120 -4.97 -26.61 8.67
N THR A 121 -5.04 -27.70 7.90
CA THR A 121 -3.86 -28.41 7.38
C THR A 121 -3.99 -28.73 5.90
N CYS A 122 -2.84 -28.76 5.22
CA CYS A 122 -2.72 -29.27 3.86
C CYS A 122 -2.81 -30.80 3.87
N GLY A 123 -3.65 -31.38 3.00
CA GLY A 123 -3.88 -32.81 2.84
C GLY A 123 -4.34 -33.13 1.42
#